data_AF-A0A2W4WYY6-F1
#
_entry.id   AF-A0A2W4WYY6-F1
#
_cell.length_a   1.000
_cell.length_b   1.000
_cell.length_c   1.000
_cell.angle_alpha   90.00
_cell.angle_beta   90.00
_cell.angle_gamma   90.00
#
_symmetry.space_group_name_H-M   'P 1'
#
loop_
_entity.id
_entity.type
_entity.pdbx_description
1 polymer ?
#
loop_
_entity_poly.entity_id
_entity_poly.type
_entity_poly.pdbx_seq_one_letter_code
_entity_poly.pdbx_strand_id
1 'polypeptide(L)'
;FQGGSEGSSPSIDAVLSRVDGAVRGFQFAQHTSYQRIEAGPLRVLLDVGGAPPLSYAERAHAGALAFELSSGAERLIVNVGAARELEPAGRMAARATNGHSTLIIGDALSSAVEGRARGGPRLSGPNLDDVRRSEDESGITVQGRHDGYKAQFGLLHRRYLFVDTEGTNVRGIDELIRPMKLKSPMPKHPIPFVARFHLHPDVRARLIELRVALLETPGGQKWRLRTDAPDIAIESSIYWGGAAPRECLQIVLSGEADPMGHGLAPPNRIRWALTRA
;
A
#
# COMPACT_ATOMS: atom_id res chain seq x y z
N PHE A 1 -8.66 -5.44 -1.88
CA PHE A 1 -8.34 -4.51 -0.79
C PHE A 1 -8.53 -5.12 0.58
N GLN A 2 -7.75 -4.71 1.59
CA GLN A 2 -7.54 -5.38 2.89
C GLN A 2 -8.70 -6.26 3.40
N GLY A 3 -8.42 -7.55 3.61
CA GLY A 3 -9.41 -8.54 4.05
C GLY A 3 -10.41 -9.01 2.96
N GLY A 4 -10.26 -8.57 1.72
CA GLY A 4 -11.06 -8.99 0.56
C GLY A 4 -10.29 -9.80 -0.48
N SER A 5 -11.06 -10.42 -1.40
CA SER A 5 -10.58 -11.16 -2.57
C SER A 5 -11.17 -10.59 -3.86
N GLU A 6 -10.64 -11.05 -4.99
CA GLU A 6 -11.18 -10.73 -6.32
C GLU A 6 -12.61 -11.23 -6.49
N GLY A 7 -13.42 -10.42 -7.16
CA GLY A 7 -14.73 -10.82 -7.65
C GLY A 7 -14.66 -11.27 -9.11
N SER A 8 -15.64 -12.06 -9.52
CA SER A 8 -15.86 -12.45 -10.92
C SER A 8 -16.29 -11.23 -11.74
N SER A 9 -15.48 -10.82 -12.73
CA SER A 9 -15.85 -9.72 -13.63
C SER A 9 -17.19 -9.97 -14.34
N PRO A 10 -17.46 -11.15 -14.93
CA PRO A 10 -18.77 -11.42 -15.52
C PRO A 10 -19.94 -11.28 -14.54
N SER A 11 -19.74 -11.63 -13.27
CA SER A 11 -20.77 -11.47 -12.23
C SER A 11 -20.99 -10.00 -11.88
N ILE A 12 -19.92 -9.20 -11.80
CA ILE A 12 -19.99 -7.76 -11.58
C ILE A 12 -20.71 -7.09 -12.76
N ASP A 13 -20.32 -7.41 -13.99
CA ASP A 13 -20.94 -6.86 -15.20
C ASP A 13 -22.42 -7.25 -15.32
N ALA A 14 -22.77 -8.49 -14.96
CA ALA A 14 -24.15 -8.96 -14.94
C ALA A 14 -25.01 -8.22 -13.90
N VAL A 15 -24.42 -7.79 -12.78
CA VAL A 15 -25.12 -6.97 -11.77
C VAL A 15 -25.23 -5.53 -12.27
N LEU A 16 -24.13 -4.93 -12.73
CA LEU A 16 -24.10 -3.54 -13.21
C LEU A 16 -25.04 -3.31 -14.41
N SER A 17 -25.17 -4.29 -15.31
CA SER A 17 -26.11 -4.20 -16.45
C SER A 17 -27.58 -4.20 -16.06
N ARG A 18 -27.91 -4.54 -14.81
CA ARG A 18 -29.26 -4.49 -14.25
C ARG A 18 -29.54 -3.26 -13.39
N VAL A 19 -28.52 -2.42 -13.14
CA VAL A 19 -28.66 -1.21 -12.32
C VAL A 19 -28.87 -0.03 -13.25
N ASP A 20 -30.04 0.60 -13.16
CA ASP A 20 -30.33 1.84 -13.86
C ASP A 20 -29.78 3.06 -13.10
N GLY A 21 -29.38 4.10 -13.84
CA GLY A 21 -28.97 5.40 -13.31
C GLY A 21 -27.48 5.69 -13.41
N ALA A 22 -27.10 6.90 -12.99
CA ALA A 22 -25.73 7.35 -13.05
C ALA A 22 -24.86 6.65 -11.99
N VAL A 23 -23.77 6.02 -12.42
CA VAL A 23 -22.76 5.45 -11.52
C VAL A 23 -22.05 6.59 -10.79
N ARG A 24 -22.24 6.68 -9.47
CA ARG A 24 -21.49 7.61 -8.61
C ARG A 24 -20.40 6.88 -7.86
N GLY A 25 -19.15 7.10 -8.25
CA GLY A 25 -18.00 6.63 -7.48
C GLY A 25 -17.84 7.40 -6.18
N PHE A 26 -17.38 6.74 -5.12
CA PHE A 26 -16.93 7.44 -3.92
C PHE A 26 -15.51 7.94 -4.12
N GLN A 27 -15.17 9.11 -3.56
CA GLN A 27 -13.79 9.58 -3.47
C GLN A 27 -13.14 9.22 -2.13
N PHE A 28 -13.96 9.15 -1.07
CA PHE A 28 -13.55 8.75 0.27
C PHE A 28 -14.64 7.91 0.94
N ALA A 29 -14.27 6.71 1.41
CA ALA A 29 -15.15 5.86 2.18
C ALA A 29 -15.03 6.22 3.67
N GLN A 30 -15.88 7.13 4.14
CA GLN A 30 -15.77 7.75 5.48
C GLN A 30 -15.75 6.77 6.65
N HIS A 31 -16.38 5.61 6.52
CA HIS A 31 -16.48 4.62 7.61
C HIS A 31 -15.31 3.63 7.66
N THR A 32 -14.68 3.38 6.51
CA THR A 32 -13.57 2.41 6.38
C THR A 32 -12.24 3.07 6.05
N SER A 33 -12.26 4.39 5.86
CA SER A 33 -11.12 5.26 5.58
C SER A 33 -10.30 4.86 4.34
N TYR A 34 -10.99 4.51 3.25
CA TYR A 34 -10.34 4.31 1.95
C TYR A 34 -10.47 5.56 1.08
N GLN A 35 -9.35 6.03 0.54
CA GLN A 35 -9.32 7.09 -0.46
C GLN A 35 -9.27 6.46 -1.85
N ARG A 36 -10.09 6.95 -2.76
CA ARG A 36 -10.10 6.59 -4.18
C ARG A 36 -9.62 7.76 -5.01
N ILE A 37 -8.56 7.54 -5.79
CA ILE A 37 -8.10 8.46 -6.83
C ILE A 37 -8.47 7.87 -8.18
N GLU A 38 -9.06 8.69 -9.03
CA GLU A 38 -9.57 8.32 -10.33
C GLU A 38 -9.21 9.42 -11.32
N ALA A 39 -8.35 9.11 -12.28
CA ALA A 39 -7.92 10.03 -13.34
C ALA A 39 -7.66 9.21 -14.60
N GLY A 40 -8.23 9.62 -15.74
CA GLY A 40 -8.19 8.86 -16.99
C GLY A 40 -8.52 7.36 -16.77
N PRO A 41 -7.66 6.43 -17.19
CA PRO A 41 -7.83 4.99 -16.93
C PRO A 41 -7.32 4.54 -15.55
N LEU A 42 -6.58 5.37 -14.83
CA LEU A 42 -5.97 5.00 -13.56
C LEU A 42 -6.96 5.02 -12.40
N ARG A 43 -6.89 3.99 -11.56
CA ARG A 43 -7.60 3.91 -10.29
C ARG A 43 -6.60 3.55 -9.20
N VAL A 44 -6.60 4.34 -8.13
CA VAL A 44 -5.84 4.06 -6.90
C VAL A 44 -6.81 3.93 -5.75
N LEU A 45 -6.66 2.88 -4.96
CA LEU A 45 -7.26 2.78 -3.63
C LEU A 45 -6.15 2.85 -2.59
N LEU A 46 -6.24 3.78 -1.65
CA LEU A 46 -5.27 3.97 -0.57
C LEU A 46 -5.95 3.78 0.80
N ASP A 47 -5.35 2.94 1.63
CA ASP A 47 -5.74 2.76 3.03
C ASP A 47 -5.25 3.96 3.87
N VAL A 48 -6.18 4.80 4.31
CA VAL A 48 -5.92 5.87 5.28
C VAL A 48 -6.70 5.64 6.57
N GLY A 49 -6.95 4.37 6.91
CA GLY A 49 -7.56 3.92 8.17
C GLY A 49 -6.55 3.49 9.22
N GLY A 50 -6.92 3.66 10.49
CA GLY A 50 -6.24 3.06 11.63
C GLY A 50 -6.85 1.72 12.03
N ALA A 51 -6.42 1.16 13.16
CA ALA A 51 -7.07 -0.05 13.70
C ALA A 51 -8.59 0.15 13.86
N PRO A 52 -9.42 -0.74 13.30
CA PRO A 52 -10.86 -0.62 13.42
C PRO A 52 -11.33 -1.03 14.83
N PRO A 53 -12.59 -0.72 15.19
CA PRO A 53 -13.21 -1.25 16.41
C PRO A 53 -13.11 -2.77 16.48
N LEU A 54 -13.09 -3.33 17.70
CA LEU A 54 -12.90 -4.77 17.93
C LEU A 54 -13.90 -5.65 17.16
N SER A 55 -15.14 -5.18 16.96
CA SER A 55 -16.18 -5.87 16.18
C SER A 55 -15.82 -6.08 14.71
N TYR A 56 -14.87 -5.33 14.17
CA TYR A 56 -14.39 -5.41 12.80
C TYR A 56 -12.92 -5.84 12.69
N ALA A 57 -12.25 -6.10 13.83
CA ALA A 57 -10.82 -6.42 13.87
C ALA A 57 -10.47 -7.82 13.37
N GLU A 58 -11.44 -8.75 13.36
CA GLU A 58 -11.23 -10.15 13.00
C GLU A 58 -10.64 -10.32 11.60
N ARG A 59 -10.95 -9.43 10.66
CA ARG A 59 -10.41 -9.44 9.28
C ARG A 59 -9.59 -8.20 8.93
N ALA A 60 -9.21 -7.42 9.94
CA ALA A 60 -8.41 -6.22 9.74
C ALA A 60 -6.94 -6.56 9.51
N HIS A 61 -6.26 -5.80 8.67
CA HIS A 61 -4.87 -6.02 8.32
C HIS A 61 -3.98 -4.89 8.86
N ALA A 62 -2.72 -5.18 9.14
CA ALA A 62 -1.70 -4.19 9.48
C ALA A 62 -1.22 -3.43 8.21
N GLY A 63 -2.17 -2.90 7.44
CA GLY A 63 -1.99 -2.42 6.07
C GLY A 63 -2.12 -0.91 5.90
N ALA A 64 -1.93 -0.13 6.96
CA ALA A 64 -2.00 1.32 6.91
C ALA A 64 -1.10 1.90 5.79
N LEU A 65 -1.64 2.85 5.02
CA LEU A 65 -1.01 3.49 3.86
C LEU A 65 -0.66 2.55 2.69
N ALA A 66 -1.13 1.31 2.72
CA ALA A 66 -1.05 0.43 1.56
C ALA A 66 -2.00 0.89 0.46
N PHE A 67 -1.65 0.60 -0.79
CA PHE A 67 -2.48 0.93 -1.93
C PHE A 67 -2.56 -0.19 -2.96
N GLU A 68 -3.58 -0.12 -3.81
CA GLU A 68 -3.74 -0.93 -5.01
C GLU A 68 -3.90 0.03 -6.19
N LEU A 69 -3.37 -0.37 -7.34
CA LEU A 69 -3.32 0.41 -8.57
C LEU A 69 -3.79 -0.43 -9.74
N SER A 70 -4.72 0.10 -10.52
CA SER A 70 -5.11 -0.48 -11.81
C SER A 70 -5.17 0.58 -12.90
N SER A 71 -4.96 0.15 -14.15
CA SER A 71 -5.11 0.95 -15.35
C SER A 71 -6.13 0.28 -16.27
N GLY A 72 -7.30 0.90 -16.43
CA GLY A 72 -8.45 0.24 -17.04
C GLY A 72 -8.84 -1.00 -16.24
N ALA A 73 -8.98 -2.13 -16.93
CA ALA A 73 -9.30 -3.43 -16.32
C ALA A 73 -8.07 -4.17 -15.76
N GLU A 74 -6.85 -3.65 -15.97
CA GLU A 74 -5.60 -4.35 -15.65
C GLU A 74 -5.04 -3.90 -14.29
N ARG A 75 -4.91 -4.83 -13.34
CA ARG A 75 -4.29 -4.59 -12.04
C ARG A 75 -2.77 -4.58 -12.18
N LEU A 76 -2.13 -3.56 -11.62
CA LEU A 76 -0.67 -3.39 -11.62
C LEU A 76 -0.09 -3.74 -10.24
N ILE A 77 -0.38 -2.87 -9.26
CA ILE A 77 0.06 -3.03 -7.88
C ILE A 77 -1.14 -3.53 -7.07
N VAL A 78 -0.93 -4.63 -6.36
CA VAL A 78 -1.92 -5.28 -5.51
C VAL A 78 -1.41 -5.37 -4.08
N ASN A 79 -2.22 -5.90 -3.17
CA ASN A 79 -1.72 -6.50 -1.93
C ASN A 79 -1.71 -8.02 -2.11
N VAL A 80 -1.06 -8.76 -1.20
CA VAL A 80 -1.08 -10.22 -1.22
C VAL A 80 -2.52 -10.75 -1.22
N GLY A 81 -3.46 -10.09 -0.54
CA GLY A 81 -4.86 -10.50 -0.50
C GLY A 81 -5.16 -11.49 0.62
N ALA A 82 -6.44 -11.80 0.81
CA ALA A 82 -6.92 -12.60 1.93
C ALA A 82 -8.06 -13.55 1.49
N ALA A 83 -7.81 -14.35 0.46
CA ALA A 83 -8.75 -15.37 -0.02
C ALA A 83 -9.32 -16.17 1.16
N ARG A 84 -10.63 -16.41 1.10
CA ARG A 84 -11.38 -17.03 2.21
C ARG A 84 -10.93 -18.46 2.46
N GLU A 85 -10.41 -19.09 1.43
CA GLU A 85 -9.94 -20.46 1.33
C GLU A 85 -8.53 -20.65 1.92
N LEU A 86 -7.81 -19.56 2.26
CA LEU A 86 -6.52 -19.67 2.94
C LEU A 86 -6.67 -20.39 4.28
N GLU A 87 -5.74 -21.29 4.58
CA GLU A 87 -5.62 -21.91 5.90
C GLU A 87 -5.44 -20.85 7.02
N PRO A 88 -5.80 -21.15 8.29
CA PRO A 88 -5.73 -20.18 9.39
C PRO A 88 -4.38 -19.45 9.51
N ALA A 89 -3.27 -20.17 9.34
CA ALA A 89 -1.92 -19.59 9.37
C ALA A 89 -1.68 -18.64 8.18
N GLY A 90 -2.14 -18.99 6.98
CA GLY A 90 -2.08 -18.13 5.81
C GLY A 90 -2.91 -16.86 5.97
N ARG A 91 -4.12 -16.96 6.54
CA ARG A 91 -4.95 -15.79 6.87
C ARG A 91 -4.27 -14.87 7.88
N MET A 92 -3.56 -15.42 8.87
CA MET A 92 -2.79 -14.61 9.81
C MET A 92 -1.59 -13.94 9.15
N ALA A 93 -0.84 -14.67 8.31
CA ALA A 93 0.28 -14.12 7.55
C ALA A 93 -0.15 -13.00 6.60
N ALA A 94 -1.30 -13.14 5.94
CA ALA A 94 -1.86 -12.14 5.04
C ALA A 94 -2.12 -10.78 5.71
N ARG A 95 -2.28 -10.76 7.05
CA ARG A 95 -2.53 -9.55 7.85
C ARG A 95 -1.28 -8.76 8.18
N ALA A 96 -0.10 -9.33 7.98
CA ALA A 96 1.15 -8.66 8.28
C ALA A 96 1.44 -7.56 7.25
N THR A 97 2.10 -6.48 7.69
CA THR A 97 2.42 -5.31 6.88
C THR A 97 3.26 -5.66 5.64
N ASN A 98 4.10 -6.70 5.70
CA ASN A 98 4.88 -7.19 4.57
C ASN A 98 4.04 -7.90 3.48
N GLY A 99 2.75 -8.17 3.72
CA GLY A 99 1.80 -8.61 2.70
C GLY A 99 1.09 -7.45 1.98
N HIS A 100 1.52 -6.20 2.25
CA HIS A 100 0.88 -5.00 1.76
C HIS A 100 1.84 -4.09 1.02
N SER A 101 1.31 -3.37 0.04
CA SER A 101 2.07 -2.44 -0.80
C SER A 101 2.33 -1.12 -0.06
N THR A 102 3.14 -1.18 1.00
CA THR A 102 3.47 -0.08 1.92
C THR A 102 4.92 -0.20 2.40
N LEU A 103 5.36 0.73 3.26
CA LEU A 103 6.69 0.75 3.85
C LEU A 103 6.70 0.13 5.25
N ILE A 104 7.74 -0.66 5.53
CA ILE A 104 8.07 -1.18 6.87
C ILE A 104 9.43 -0.69 7.33
N ILE A 105 9.62 -0.61 8.66
CA ILE A 105 10.89 -0.28 9.30
C ILE A 105 11.26 -1.41 10.25
N GLY A 106 12.52 -1.85 10.22
CA GLY A 106 13.07 -2.84 11.16
C GLY A 106 12.32 -4.16 11.18
N ASP A 107 11.75 -4.55 10.03
CA ASP A 107 10.87 -5.72 9.86
C ASP A 107 9.63 -5.74 10.77
N ALA A 108 9.25 -4.59 11.33
CA ALA A 108 8.11 -4.49 12.23
C ALA A 108 6.79 -4.28 11.48
N LEU A 109 5.71 -4.80 12.06
CA LEU A 109 4.36 -4.51 11.62
C LEU A 109 3.96 -3.08 12.00
N SER A 110 3.19 -2.41 11.15
CA SER A 110 2.64 -1.08 11.44
C SER A 110 1.54 -1.10 12.52
N SER A 111 0.97 -2.29 12.77
CA SER A 111 -0.08 -2.54 13.76
C SER A 111 0.26 -3.82 14.52
N ALA A 112 -0.08 -3.87 15.81
CA ALA A 112 0.02 -5.12 16.56
C ALA A 112 -1.16 -6.04 16.23
N VAL A 113 -0.84 -7.26 15.76
CA VAL A 113 -1.80 -8.33 15.48
C VAL A 113 -1.73 -9.35 16.62
N GLU A 114 -2.74 -9.38 17.48
CA GLU A 114 -2.76 -10.21 18.68
C GLU A 114 -3.82 -11.31 18.57
N GLY A 115 -3.40 -12.58 18.73
CA GLY A 115 -4.33 -13.69 18.92
C GLY A 115 -5.06 -13.58 20.27
N ARG A 116 -6.26 -14.16 20.37
CA ARG A 116 -7.03 -14.17 21.62
C ARG A 116 -7.50 -15.58 21.98
N ALA A 117 -7.52 -15.88 23.28
CA ALA A 117 -8.05 -17.13 23.80
C ALA A 117 -9.59 -17.25 23.63
N ARG A 118 -10.29 -16.12 23.58
CA ARG A 118 -11.73 -16.03 23.24
C ARG A 118 -11.96 -14.86 22.28
N GLY A 119 -12.73 -15.10 21.22
CA GLY A 119 -13.02 -14.13 20.16
C GLY A 119 -11.95 -14.09 19.07
N GLY A 120 -12.21 -13.31 18.02
CA GLY A 120 -11.27 -13.13 16.90
C GLY A 120 -9.99 -12.37 17.30
N PRO A 121 -8.93 -12.45 16.48
CA PRO A 121 -7.70 -11.69 16.69
C PRO A 121 -7.98 -10.19 16.72
N ARG A 122 -7.24 -9.49 17.57
CA ARG A 122 -7.31 -8.03 17.71
C ARG A 122 -6.23 -7.39 16.82
N LEU A 123 -6.59 -6.26 16.21
CA LEU A 123 -5.63 -5.33 15.63
C LEU A 123 -5.57 -4.10 16.54
N SER A 124 -4.38 -3.65 16.90
CA SER A 124 -4.22 -2.40 17.66
C SER A 124 -3.18 -1.50 17.02
N GLY A 125 -3.52 -0.22 16.93
CA GLY A 125 -2.77 0.76 16.14
C GLY A 125 -2.74 0.44 14.63
N PRO A 126 -2.08 1.30 13.84
CA PRO A 126 -1.60 2.61 14.25
C PRO A 126 -2.77 3.61 14.34
N ASN A 127 -2.51 4.77 14.93
CA ASN A 127 -3.36 5.94 14.77
C ASN A 127 -2.90 6.72 13.53
N LEU A 128 -3.86 7.18 12.73
CA LEU A 128 -3.60 8.09 11.63
C LEU A 128 -4.01 9.50 12.04
N ASP A 129 -3.07 10.41 12.04
CA ASP A 129 -3.24 11.76 12.61
C ASP A 129 -3.16 12.88 11.56
N ASP A 130 -2.86 12.56 10.30
CA ASP A 130 -2.77 13.54 9.21
C ASP A 130 -3.18 12.92 7.86
N VAL A 131 -4.47 13.02 7.53
CA VAL A 131 -5.03 12.59 6.24
C VAL A 131 -5.53 13.80 5.48
N ARG A 132 -5.02 14.01 4.25
CA ARG A 132 -5.42 15.15 3.41
C ARG A 132 -5.59 14.72 1.96
N ARG A 133 -6.50 15.41 1.28
CA ARG A 133 -6.71 15.33 -0.16
C ARG A 133 -6.66 16.74 -0.73
N SER A 134 -5.95 16.91 -1.83
CA SER A 134 -5.95 18.14 -2.62
C SER A 134 -6.06 17.80 -4.10
N GLU A 135 -6.71 18.67 -4.85
CA GLU A 135 -6.91 18.54 -6.29
C GLU A 135 -6.68 19.91 -6.91
N ASP A 136 -5.87 19.93 -7.96
CA ASP A 136 -5.54 21.12 -8.73
C ASP A 136 -5.42 20.76 -10.22
N GLU A 137 -5.05 21.72 -11.06
CA GLU A 137 -4.93 21.54 -12.51
C GLU A 137 -3.88 20.48 -12.91
N SER A 138 -2.94 20.15 -12.02
CA SER A 138 -1.91 19.14 -12.26
C SER A 138 -2.36 17.73 -11.93
N GLY A 139 -3.31 17.56 -11.00
CA GLY A 139 -3.84 16.26 -10.62
C GLY A 139 -4.34 16.19 -9.17
N ILE A 140 -4.40 14.96 -8.66
CA ILE A 140 -4.94 14.66 -7.32
C ILE A 140 -3.82 14.17 -6.43
N THR A 141 -3.69 14.76 -5.24
CA THR A 141 -2.78 14.28 -4.18
C THR A 141 -3.58 13.81 -2.98
N VAL A 142 -3.26 12.63 -2.47
CA VAL A 142 -3.72 12.14 -1.17
C VAL A 142 -2.51 11.84 -0.30
N GLN A 143 -2.54 12.28 0.95
CA GLN A 143 -1.55 11.93 1.95
C GLN A 143 -2.18 11.29 3.18
N GLY A 144 -1.39 10.45 3.85
CA GLY A 144 -1.70 9.89 5.16
C GLY A 144 -0.44 9.73 5.99
N ARG A 145 -0.56 9.86 7.31
CA ARG A 145 0.54 9.63 8.27
C ARG A 145 0.05 8.78 9.44
N HIS A 146 0.89 7.84 9.89
CA HIS A 146 0.58 6.98 11.02
C HIS A 146 1.74 6.85 12.04
N ASP A 147 1.41 6.45 13.26
CA ASP A 147 2.35 6.36 14.39
C ASP A 147 2.85 4.93 14.73
N GLY A 148 2.51 3.93 13.90
CA GLY A 148 2.85 2.51 14.14
C GLY A 148 4.31 2.19 14.49
N TYR A 149 5.26 2.97 13.98
CA TYR A 149 6.70 2.78 14.25
C TYR A 149 7.24 3.66 15.38
N LYS A 150 6.42 4.56 15.94
CA LYS A 150 6.85 5.56 16.91
C LYS A 150 7.33 4.95 18.22
N ALA A 151 6.64 3.92 18.72
CA ALA A 151 6.98 3.30 20.00
C ALA A 151 8.33 2.58 19.96
N GLN A 152 8.61 1.88 18.85
CA GLN A 152 9.80 1.03 18.70
C GLN A 152 11.00 1.79 18.12
N PHE A 153 10.75 2.71 17.18
CA PHE A 153 11.79 3.37 16.39
C PHE A 153 11.76 4.90 16.49
N GLY A 154 10.74 5.47 17.12
CA GLY A 154 10.58 6.93 17.24
C GLY A 154 10.26 7.65 15.94
N LEU A 155 9.87 6.92 14.90
CA LEU A 155 9.56 7.46 13.57
C LEU A 155 8.06 7.31 13.29
N LEU A 156 7.47 8.35 12.69
CA LEU A 156 6.18 8.30 12.02
C LEU A 156 6.41 7.94 10.56
N HIS A 157 5.47 7.23 9.95
CA HIS A 157 5.49 6.99 8.50
C HIS A 157 4.42 7.85 7.84
N ARG A 158 4.81 8.64 6.84
CA ARG A 158 3.90 9.43 6.01
C ARG A 158 4.08 9.05 4.54
N ARG A 159 2.96 8.86 3.85
CA ARG A 159 2.90 8.62 2.41
C ARG A 159 2.14 9.74 1.71
N TYR A 160 2.67 10.18 0.59
CA TYR A 160 1.97 10.97 -0.42
C TYR A 160 1.76 10.10 -1.66
N LEU A 161 0.57 10.16 -2.25
CA LEU A 161 0.29 9.63 -3.59
C LEU A 161 -0.31 10.76 -4.44
N PHE A 162 0.36 11.06 -5.53
CA PHE A 162 -0.10 11.96 -6.57
C PHE A 162 -0.45 11.16 -7.83
N VAL A 163 -1.54 11.50 -8.50
CA VAL A 163 -1.89 11.01 -9.84
C VAL A 163 -2.17 12.21 -10.73
N ASP A 164 -1.58 12.23 -11.92
CA ASP A 164 -1.82 13.26 -12.92
C ASP A 164 -3.26 13.20 -13.48
N THR A 165 -3.71 14.28 -14.12
CA THR A 165 -5.06 14.37 -14.70
C THR A 165 -5.31 13.35 -15.82
N GLU A 166 -4.27 13.01 -16.59
CA GLU A 166 -4.35 12.02 -17.69
C GLU A 166 -4.41 10.57 -17.21
N GLY A 167 -4.06 10.31 -15.94
CA GLY A 167 -3.98 8.95 -15.42
C GLY A 167 -2.87 8.15 -16.10
N THR A 168 -1.71 8.76 -16.29
CA THR A 168 -0.51 8.11 -16.85
C THR A 168 0.69 8.16 -15.93
N ASN A 169 0.62 8.95 -14.85
CA ASN A 169 1.74 9.18 -13.94
C ASN A 169 1.28 9.12 -12.48
N VAL A 170 1.76 8.13 -11.75
CA VAL A 170 1.60 8.02 -10.30
C VAL A 170 2.93 8.35 -9.63
N ARG A 171 2.94 9.28 -8.70
CA ARG A 171 4.13 9.63 -7.91
C ARG A 171 3.86 9.34 -6.44
N GLY A 172 4.79 8.67 -5.79
CA GLY A 172 4.74 8.42 -4.37
C GLY A 172 5.95 8.96 -3.64
N ILE A 173 5.71 9.37 -2.39
CA ILE A 173 6.75 9.82 -1.47
C ILE A 173 6.49 9.15 -0.13
N ASP A 174 7.49 8.43 0.38
CA ASP A 174 7.45 7.82 1.70
C ASP A 174 8.46 8.53 2.60
N GLU A 175 8.00 9.03 3.74
CA GLU A 175 8.76 9.83 4.69
C GLU A 175 8.73 9.20 6.08
N LEU A 176 9.92 9.14 6.70
CA LEU A 176 10.14 8.63 8.04
C LEU A 176 10.52 9.78 8.97
N ILE A 177 9.58 10.20 9.80
CA ILE A 177 9.62 11.51 10.46
C ILE A 177 9.78 11.32 11.96
N ARG A 178 10.83 11.91 12.52
CA ARG A 178 10.94 12.04 13.97
C ARG A 178 10.00 13.13 14.51
N PRO A 179 9.11 12.83 15.48
CA PRO A 179 8.32 13.85 16.16
C PRO A 179 9.21 14.80 16.97
N MET A 180 8.92 16.11 16.91
CA MET A 180 9.70 17.15 17.60
C MET A 180 9.85 16.95 19.12
N LYS A 181 8.86 16.34 19.79
CA LYS A 181 8.82 16.16 21.25
C LYS A 181 8.81 14.68 21.64
N LEU A 182 9.76 13.90 21.15
CA LEU A 182 9.88 12.49 21.53
C LEU A 182 10.80 12.33 22.75
N LYS A 183 10.28 11.67 23.81
CA LYS A 183 11.00 11.41 25.08
C LYS A 183 11.46 9.96 25.28
N SER A 184 11.06 9.05 24.40
CA SER A 184 11.32 7.61 24.52
C SER A 184 12.77 7.24 24.20
N PRO A 185 13.31 6.15 24.77
CA PRO A 185 14.62 5.63 24.37
C PRO A 185 14.62 5.27 22.88
N MET A 186 15.72 5.59 22.20
CA MET A 186 15.83 5.53 20.75
C MET A 186 16.91 4.55 20.30
N PRO A 187 16.72 3.88 19.15
CA PRO A 187 17.84 3.28 18.43
C PRO A 187 18.92 4.32 18.17
N LYS A 188 20.18 3.93 18.36
CA LYS A 188 21.36 4.78 18.08
C LYS A 188 21.99 4.52 16.71
N HIS A 189 21.46 3.54 15.98
CA HIS A 189 21.97 3.10 14.70
C HIS A 189 20.91 3.30 13.60
N PRO A 190 21.32 3.43 12.34
CA PRO A 190 20.40 3.42 11.21
C PRO A 190 19.45 2.22 11.26
N ILE A 191 18.20 2.43 10.87
CA ILE A 191 17.15 1.42 10.96
C ILE A 191 16.75 1.01 9.54
N PRO A 192 16.90 -0.26 9.13
CA PRO A 192 16.55 -0.66 7.78
C PRO A 192 15.07 -0.42 7.51
N PHE A 193 14.73 0.07 6.33
CA PHE A 193 13.36 0.16 5.85
C PHE A 193 13.21 -0.57 4.51
N VAL A 194 11.98 -1.00 4.24
CA VAL A 194 11.61 -1.63 2.98
C VAL A 194 10.22 -1.16 2.56
N ALA A 195 10.10 -0.51 1.41
CA ALA A 195 8.83 -0.30 0.74
C ALA A 195 8.61 -1.40 -0.31
N ARG A 196 7.48 -2.11 -0.19
CA ARG A 196 7.11 -3.21 -1.10
C ARG A 196 5.97 -2.75 -2.00
N PHE A 197 6.00 -3.17 -3.26
CA PHE A 197 4.88 -3.09 -4.18
C PHE A 197 4.64 -4.47 -4.79
N HIS A 198 3.65 -5.19 -4.28
CA HIS A 198 3.27 -6.50 -4.82
C HIS A 198 2.64 -6.32 -6.19
N LEU A 199 3.10 -7.08 -7.17
CA LEU A 199 2.57 -7.03 -8.52
C LEU A 199 1.46 -8.07 -8.69
N HIS A 200 0.44 -7.71 -9.46
CA HIS A 200 -0.54 -8.70 -9.88
C HIS A 200 0.19 -9.85 -10.63
N PRO A 201 -0.21 -11.12 -10.45
CA PRO A 201 0.51 -12.26 -11.03
C PRO A 201 0.69 -12.23 -12.56
N ASP A 202 -0.19 -11.53 -13.26
CA ASP A 202 -0.12 -11.40 -14.71
C ASP A 202 0.78 -10.26 -15.20
N VAL A 203 1.35 -9.48 -14.28
CA VAL A 203 2.32 -8.41 -14.60
C VAL A 203 3.72 -8.99 -14.65
N ARG A 204 4.41 -8.77 -15.78
CA ARG A 204 5.83 -9.10 -15.92
C ARG A 204 6.66 -7.92 -15.46
N ALA A 205 7.80 -8.18 -14.80
CA ALA A 205 8.70 -7.15 -14.32
C ALA A 205 10.17 -7.50 -14.58
N ARG A 206 10.96 -6.48 -14.91
CA ARG A 206 12.43 -6.60 -14.99
C ARG A 206 13.10 -5.26 -14.67
N LEU A 207 14.29 -5.32 -14.08
CA LEU A 207 15.16 -4.14 -13.99
C LEU A 207 15.70 -3.80 -15.38
N ILE A 208 15.72 -2.51 -15.71
CA ILE A 208 16.22 -2.02 -17.00
C ILE A 208 17.42 -1.07 -16.84
N GLU A 209 17.52 -0.41 -15.68
CA GLU A 209 18.61 0.48 -15.28
C GLU A 209 18.75 0.41 -13.73
N LEU A 210 19.79 1.03 -13.16
CA LEU A 210 20.13 0.94 -11.72
C LEU A 210 18.96 1.24 -10.77
N ARG A 211 18.05 2.16 -11.13
CA ARG A 211 16.90 2.55 -10.31
C ARG A 211 15.59 2.56 -11.07
N VAL A 212 15.49 1.72 -12.10
CA VAL A 212 14.34 1.67 -13.00
C VAL A 212 13.90 0.23 -13.25
N ALA A 213 12.63 -0.05 -12.94
CA ALA A 213 11.95 -1.29 -13.30
C ALA A 213 10.96 -1.04 -14.44
N LEU A 214 10.88 -1.96 -15.40
CA LEU A 214 9.83 -2.01 -16.42
C LEU A 214 8.79 -3.06 -16.00
N LEU A 215 7.53 -2.64 -15.96
CA LEU A 215 6.36 -3.49 -15.76
C LEU A 215 5.58 -3.58 -17.07
N GLU A 216 5.14 -4.79 -17.44
CA GLU A 216 4.32 -5.03 -18.63
C GLU A 216 3.05 -5.79 -18.23
N THR A 217 1.90 -5.21 -18.55
CA THR A 217 0.59 -5.84 -18.30
C THR A 217 0.22 -6.80 -19.44
N PRO A 218 -0.72 -7.74 -19.24
CA PRO A 218 -1.14 -8.69 -20.27
C PRO A 218 -1.67 -8.05 -21.56
N GLY A 219 -2.35 -6.91 -21.44
CA GLY A 219 -2.83 -6.09 -22.55
C GLY A 219 -1.74 -5.27 -23.24
N GLY A 220 -0.49 -5.39 -22.81
CA GLY A 220 0.67 -4.75 -23.44
C GLY A 220 0.99 -3.34 -22.93
N GLN A 221 0.34 -2.86 -21.86
CA GLN A 221 0.70 -1.58 -21.26
C GLN A 221 2.09 -1.68 -20.62
N LYS A 222 2.95 -0.71 -20.90
CA LYS A 222 4.31 -0.64 -20.35
C LYS A 222 4.41 0.50 -19.36
N TRP A 223 4.89 0.18 -18.16
CA TRP A 223 5.05 1.14 -17.06
C TRP A 223 6.48 1.14 -16.58
N ARG A 224 7.06 2.33 -16.38
CA ARG A 224 8.39 2.48 -15.80
C ARG A 224 8.27 2.96 -14.36
N LEU A 225 8.76 2.17 -13.42
CA LEU A 225 8.95 2.59 -12.04
C LEU A 225 10.36 3.17 -11.89
N ARG A 226 10.47 4.42 -11.47
CA ARG A 226 11.73 5.08 -11.11
C ARG A 226 11.75 5.39 -9.62
N THR A 227 12.91 5.34 -9.00
CA THR A 227 13.06 5.64 -7.56
C THR A 227 14.36 6.36 -7.25
N ASP A 228 14.39 7.12 -6.16
CA ASP A 228 15.63 7.62 -5.55
C ASP A 228 16.07 6.82 -4.32
N ALA A 229 15.35 5.75 -3.98
CA ALA A 229 15.77 4.81 -2.94
C ALA A 229 17.20 4.30 -3.21
N PRO A 230 18.00 4.04 -2.14
CA PRO A 230 19.35 3.51 -2.28
C PRO A 230 19.43 2.27 -3.17
N ASP A 231 18.48 1.34 -2.99
CA ASP A 231 18.42 0.07 -3.69
C ASP A 231 16.99 -0.26 -4.18
N ILE A 232 16.94 -1.00 -5.30
CA ILE A 232 15.71 -1.55 -5.90
C ILE A 232 15.95 -3.00 -6.31
N ALA A 233 15.05 -3.88 -5.88
CA ALA A 233 15.06 -5.29 -6.26
C ALA A 233 13.69 -5.73 -6.79
N ILE A 234 13.70 -6.83 -7.55
CA ILE A 234 12.50 -7.57 -7.91
C ILE A 234 12.59 -8.91 -7.19
N GLU A 235 11.69 -9.14 -6.25
CA GLU A 235 11.68 -10.32 -5.40
C GLU A 235 10.45 -11.19 -5.66
N SER A 236 10.52 -12.45 -5.22
CA SER A 236 9.36 -13.34 -5.23
C SER A 236 8.30 -12.84 -4.27
N SER A 237 7.05 -13.03 -4.66
CA SER A 237 5.89 -12.76 -3.83
C SER A 237 4.79 -13.78 -4.09
N ILE A 238 3.69 -13.65 -3.38
CA ILE A 238 2.53 -14.53 -3.54
C ILE A 238 1.26 -13.72 -3.59
N TYR A 239 0.33 -14.17 -4.42
CA TYR A 239 -0.98 -13.58 -4.57
C TYR A 239 -2.04 -14.55 -4.08
N TRP A 240 -2.71 -14.15 -3.01
CA TRP A 240 -3.85 -14.78 -2.36
C TRP A 240 -5.13 -13.96 -2.55
N GLY A 241 -5.20 -13.07 -3.53
CA GLY A 241 -6.43 -12.33 -3.84
C GLY A 241 -7.38 -13.09 -4.75
N GLY A 242 -6.87 -14.02 -5.58
CA GLY A 242 -7.68 -14.78 -6.55
C GLY A 242 -8.30 -16.06 -5.98
N ALA A 243 -8.82 -16.91 -6.88
CA ALA A 243 -9.45 -18.18 -6.53
C ALA A 243 -8.48 -19.23 -5.93
N ALA A 244 -7.20 -19.12 -6.24
CA ALA A 244 -6.14 -19.95 -5.70
C ALA A 244 -4.85 -19.13 -5.52
N PRO A 245 -3.96 -19.52 -4.59
CA PRO A 245 -2.63 -18.93 -4.48
C PRO A 245 -1.86 -18.98 -5.81
N ARG A 246 -1.25 -17.85 -6.20
CA ARG A 246 -0.39 -17.75 -7.39
C ARG A 246 0.93 -17.12 -6.99
N GLU A 247 2.04 -17.66 -7.49
CA GLU A 247 3.32 -16.97 -7.40
C GLU A 247 3.27 -15.67 -8.21
N CYS A 248 3.92 -14.63 -7.69
CA CYS A 248 4.08 -13.37 -8.40
C CYS A 248 5.38 -12.69 -7.99
N LEU A 249 5.54 -11.44 -8.43
CA LEU A 249 6.72 -10.63 -8.15
C LEU A 249 6.33 -9.43 -7.28
N GLN A 250 7.30 -8.84 -6.62
CA GLN A 250 7.17 -7.55 -5.95
C GLN A 250 8.37 -6.67 -6.28
N ILE A 251 8.14 -5.36 -6.36
CA ILE A 251 9.21 -4.37 -6.36
C ILE A 251 9.55 -4.03 -4.91
N VAL A 252 10.83 -4.09 -4.58
CA VAL A 252 11.34 -3.83 -3.24
C VAL A 252 12.27 -2.64 -3.29
N LEU A 253 11.91 -1.57 -2.59
CA LEU A 253 12.75 -0.38 -2.42
C LEU A 253 13.32 -0.40 -1.01
N SER A 254 14.64 -0.39 -0.86
CA SER A 254 15.29 -0.57 0.43
C SER A 254 16.33 0.51 0.75
N GLY A 255 16.58 0.70 2.03
CA GLY A 255 17.54 1.67 2.57
C GLY A 255 17.56 1.65 4.09
N GLU A 256 18.21 2.65 4.69
CA GLU A 256 18.28 2.80 6.14
C GLU A 256 17.82 4.19 6.57
N ALA A 257 16.95 4.26 7.57
CA ALA A 257 16.47 5.51 8.15
C ALA A 257 17.42 5.97 9.27
N ASP A 258 17.71 7.26 9.32
CA ASP A 258 18.29 7.89 10.49
C ASP A 258 17.19 8.04 11.56
N PRO A 259 17.35 7.46 12.78
CA PRO A 259 16.42 7.65 13.89
C PRO A 259 16.21 9.13 14.27
N MET A 260 17.16 10.00 13.91
CA MET A 260 17.16 11.44 14.17
C MET A 260 16.65 12.27 12.98
N GLY A 261 16.33 11.63 11.85
CA GLY A 261 15.97 12.29 10.61
C GLY A 261 14.61 13.01 10.67
N HIS A 262 14.57 14.18 10.03
CA HIS A 262 13.37 15.02 9.96
C HIS A 262 12.37 14.59 8.87
N GLY A 263 12.71 13.60 8.04
CA GLY A 263 11.82 13.03 7.02
C GLY A 263 11.60 13.88 5.76
N LEU A 264 12.36 14.96 5.56
CA LEU A 264 12.21 15.84 4.36
C LEU A 264 13.33 15.63 3.31
N ALA A 265 14.30 14.79 3.62
CA ALA A 265 15.44 14.48 2.76
C ALA A 265 15.93 13.05 3.00
N PRO A 266 16.70 12.47 2.07
CA PRO A 266 17.39 11.22 2.30
C PRO A 266 18.25 11.28 3.59
N PRO A 267 18.37 10.16 4.32
CA PRO A 267 17.90 8.84 3.93
C PRO A 267 16.46 8.53 4.40
N ASN A 268 15.82 9.43 5.14
CA ASN A 268 14.46 9.27 5.70
C ASN A 268 13.33 9.59 4.72
N ARG A 269 13.65 9.83 3.45
CA ARG A 269 12.67 10.17 2.42
C ARG A 269 13.05 9.49 1.14
N ILE A 270 12.11 8.73 0.59
CA ILE A 270 12.22 8.12 -0.73
C ILE A 270 11.07 8.60 -1.61
N ARG A 271 11.36 8.73 -2.90
CA ARG A 271 10.43 9.12 -3.95
C ARG A 271 10.44 8.04 -5.02
N TRP A 272 9.27 7.73 -5.51
CA TRP A 272 9.10 6.82 -6.63
C TRP A 272 8.04 7.35 -7.59
N ALA A 273 8.15 6.99 -8.86
CA ALA A 273 7.19 7.37 -9.89
C ALA A 273 6.95 6.17 -10.82
N LEU A 274 5.68 5.86 -11.06
CA LEU A 274 5.24 4.88 -12.04
C LEU A 274 4.57 5.63 -13.21
N THR A 275 5.22 5.60 -14.37
CA THR A 275 4.76 6.33 -15.56
C THR A 275 4.47 5.37 -16.71
N ARG A 276 3.32 5.51 -17.36
CA ARG A 276 2.96 4.76 -18.56
C ARG A 276 3.78 5.29 -19.74
N ALA A 277 4.42 4.37 -20.46
CA ALA A 277 5.21 4.67 -21.66
C ALA A 277 4.32 4.86 -22.89
#